data_AF-A0A1H6G7I0-F1
#
_entry.id   AF-A0A1H6G7I0-F1
#
_cell.length_a   1.000
_cell.length_b   1.000
_cell.length_c   1.000
_cell.angle_alpha   90.00
_cell.angle_beta   90.00
_cell.angle_gamma   90.00
#
_symmetry.space_group_name_H-M   'P 1'
#
loop_
_entity.id
_entity.type
_entity.pdbx_description
1 polymer ?
#
loop_
_entity_poly.entity_id
_entity_poly.type
_entity_poly.pdbx_seq_one_letter_code
_entity_poly.pdbx_strand_id
1 'polypeptide(L)'
;MASFKFFHSSLTTLALLTTAAPLPTFAQDVLQDDDESLGEVIVTGARIRQGGAQDIQHFRSTALSATTLPRPESLTVEGLLGEHDLTLPAGGNCAQLFCLNVQAMAASLPTRPDDLMFLGMAFDSNIDAASWKREPLSIMAVVDRSGSMSGPPIANVKAALHQMVDELGPKDRLGIVIYGTNSNIHLAPIAAAANKDAMHAAIDSIAIDGSTSMEAGLTLGYQAAFAEADRFDGKVRMMLFTDEQPNTGRTDAGSFMAMAEDASKRGIGLTTIGVGVQYDGALAMKISSVRGGNLFFVAGPDKGAQLMRDEFRNMVSEVAHDLVMTLTPHAGYRISGVFGVPDGLMTEGKDGAIAITVPTAFLSSNGGGIYASLGKAEGRAHLPVVSLADGASLMDVSLTYVSALDGSKHGDKLSIGAPTAEPAANLRLAQTLVDQYLVMDAATRAFHRDGNAKQAFALLDGLNTRLSGVDYADLKDERALVETMRGKAALYAGYSGEVPKDMQPMRVLGKWRVVSLNGVEDLSRHDVMEFTDDEEVITYFQRPLRGDDEMYQDFQINEREIYIPDGDLRVRYWVDGDRLRMRSSDGKVRITLVRETTS
;
A
#
# COMPACT_ATOMS: atom_id res chain seq x y z
N MET A 1 10.43 3.45 -79.88
CA MET A 1 9.15 2.85 -79.45
C MET A 1 8.55 3.84 -78.46
N ALA A 2 7.75 4.79 -78.96
CA ALA A 2 6.27 4.72 -78.96
C ALA A 2 5.73 4.66 -77.52
N SER A 3 4.81 5.50 -77.05
CA SER A 3 3.97 6.56 -77.63
C SER A 3 3.16 7.10 -76.43
N PHE A 4 3.08 8.42 -76.18
CA PHE A 4 1.90 9.29 -76.47
C PHE A 4 0.68 9.06 -75.54
N LYS A 5 -0.06 10.03 -74.96
CA LYS A 5 -0.41 11.46 -75.23
C LYS A 5 -0.81 12.12 -73.87
N PHE A 6 -0.51 13.39 -73.55
CA PHE A 6 -1.07 14.68 -74.06
C PHE A 6 -2.60 14.82 -73.79
N PHE A 7 -3.22 15.94 -73.38
CA PHE A 7 -2.82 17.34 -73.15
C PHE A 7 -4.03 18.17 -72.63
N HIS A 8 -3.74 19.23 -71.86
CA HIS A 8 -4.18 20.64 -71.99
C HIS A 8 -5.65 21.12 -71.87
N SER A 9 -5.82 22.22 -71.12
CA SER A 9 -6.10 23.59 -71.64
C SER A 9 -6.39 24.52 -70.45
N SER A 10 -5.53 25.45 -70.03
CA SER A 10 -5.19 26.78 -70.58
C SER A 10 -6.23 27.91 -70.36
N LEU A 11 -5.76 28.94 -69.61
CA LEU A 11 -5.97 30.41 -69.69
C LEU A 11 -7.43 30.95 -69.62
N THR A 12 -7.77 32.11 -69.05
CA THR A 12 -7.16 33.45 -69.19
C THR A 12 -7.85 34.44 -68.21
N THR A 13 -7.05 35.12 -67.39
CA THR A 13 -6.96 36.57 -67.08
C THR A 13 -8.19 37.51 -67.03
N LEU A 14 -8.07 38.48 -66.09
CA LEU A 14 -8.38 39.94 -66.13
C LEU A 14 -9.48 40.38 -65.13
N ALA A 15 -9.23 41.01 -63.97
CA ALA A 15 -8.44 42.18 -63.51
C ALA A 15 -9.28 43.46 -63.26
N LEU A 16 -8.74 44.29 -62.36
CA LEU A 16 -9.14 45.61 -61.84
C LEU A 16 -10.24 45.65 -60.75
N LEU A 17 -9.93 45.92 -59.47
CA LEU A 17 -9.48 47.18 -58.82
C LEU A 17 -10.53 48.30 -58.82
N THR A 18 -11.08 48.60 -57.64
CA THR A 18 -10.98 49.94 -57.03
C THR A 18 -11.31 49.92 -55.52
N THR A 19 -10.38 50.54 -54.80
CA THR A 19 -10.31 51.00 -53.41
C THR A 19 -11.51 51.77 -52.86
N ALA A 20 -11.83 51.62 -51.57
CA ALA A 20 -11.45 52.60 -50.52
C ALA A 20 -12.00 52.20 -49.12
N ALA A 21 -11.27 52.65 -48.10
CA ALA A 21 -11.20 52.22 -46.71
C ALA A 21 -12.30 52.86 -45.78
N PRO A 22 -12.33 52.62 -44.45
CA PRO A 22 -13.53 52.17 -43.76
C PRO A 22 -14.04 53.12 -42.65
N LEU A 23 -15.18 52.77 -42.04
CA LEU A 23 -15.63 53.25 -40.72
C LEU A 23 -16.24 52.08 -39.92
N PRO A 24 -16.31 52.18 -38.58
CA PRO A 24 -15.89 51.12 -37.67
C PRO A 24 -16.99 50.14 -37.25
N THR A 25 -16.51 48.97 -36.83
CA THR A 25 -17.18 47.79 -36.30
C THR A 25 -17.67 47.94 -34.86
N PHE A 26 -18.88 47.44 -34.60
CA PHE A 26 -19.38 46.64 -33.46
C PHE A 26 -20.86 46.34 -33.78
N ALA A 27 -21.45 45.15 -33.69
CA ALA A 27 -21.04 43.80 -33.33
C ALA A 27 -22.17 42.84 -33.79
N GLN A 28 -21.94 41.53 -33.57
CA GLN A 28 -22.86 40.37 -33.64
C GLN A 28 -22.76 39.49 -34.89
N ASP A 29 -21.80 38.57 -34.79
CA ASP A 29 -21.92 37.11 -34.90
C ASP A 29 -22.67 36.52 -36.09
N VAL A 30 -21.87 36.06 -37.06
CA VAL A 30 -22.20 34.94 -37.93
C VAL A 30 -21.06 33.93 -37.85
N LEU A 31 -21.46 32.68 -37.60
CA LEU A 31 -20.69 31.45 -37.63
C LEU A 31 -19.71 31.40 -38.82
N GLN A 32 -18.46 31.02 -38.55
CA GLN A 32 -17.55 30.55 -39.57
C GLN A 32 -16.72 29.38 -39.04
N ASP A 33 -16.82 28.26 -39.77
CA ASP A 33 -15.92 27.11 -39.70
C ASP A 33 -14.47 27.59 -39.80
N ASP A 34 -13.63 27.14 -38.86
CA ASP A 34 -12.19 27.08 -39.08
C ASP A 34 -11.69 25.69 -38.69
N ASP A 35 -10.96 25.15 -39.66
CA ASP A 35 -10.14 23.95 -39.67
C ASP A 35 -9.12 24.00 -38.52
N GLU A 36 -9.37 23.26 -37.43
CA GLU A 36 -8.33 22.93 -36.46
C GLU A 36 -7.90 21.48 -36.63
N SER A 37 -6.65 21.36 -37.07
CA SER A 37 -5.72 20.25 -36.93
C SER A 37 -6.25 19.06 -36.12
N LEU A 38 -6.11 17.86 -36.69
CA LEU A 38 -6.09 16.60 -35.96
C LEU A 38 -5.06 16.71 -34.82
N GLY A 39 -5.55 17.15 -33.66
CA GLY A 39 -4.83 17.10 -32.41
C GLY A 39 -4.51 15.64 -32.18
N GLU A 40 -3.21 15.37 -32.12
CA GLU A 40 -2.63 14.16 -31.56
C GLU A 40 -3.48 13.73 -30.36
N VAL A 41 -4.22 12.62 -30.52
CA VAL A 41 -4.96 12.01 -29.42
C VAL A 41 -3.89 11.50 -28.47
N ILE A 42 -3.49 12.35 -27.53
CA ILE A 42 -2.64 11.93 -26.42
C ILE A 42 -3.51 10.98 -25.61
N VAL A 43 -3.28 9.68 -25.79
CA VAL A 43 -3.90 8.61 -25.00
C VAL A 43 -3.31 8.72 -23.60
N THR A 44 -3.90 9.56 -22.74
CA THR A 44 -3.69 9.48 -21.29
C THR A 44 -4.55 8.32 -20.77
N GLY A 45 -4.09 7.09 -21.03
CA GLY A 45 -4.75 5.88 -20.55
C GLY A 45 -4.86 5.92 -19.02
N ALA A 46 -6.03 5.55 -18.50
CA ALA A 46 -6.25 5.41 -17.07
C ALA A 46 -5.26 4.41 -16.47
N ARG A 47 -4.65 4.79 -15.35
CA ARG A 47 -3.79 3.91 -14.54
C ARG A 47 -4.69 2.95 -13.77
N ILE A 48 -4.38 1.66 -13.84
CA ILE A 48 -5.23 0.59 -13.29
C ILE A 48 -4.39 -0.34 -12.44
N ARG A 49 -4.97 -0.79 -11.33
CA ARG A 49 -4.32 -1.68 -10.37
C ARG A 49 -5.30 -2.69 -9.77
N GLN A 50 -4.77 -3.81 -9.32
CA GLN A 50 -5.53 -4.79 -8.54
C GLN A 50 -5.89 -4.28 -7.15
N GLY A 51 -6.94 -4.86 -6.55
CA GLY A 51 -7.27 -4.62 -5.14
C GLY A 51 -6.27 -5.25 -4.16
N GLY A 52 -6.36 -4.86 -2.88
CA GLY A 52 -5.48 -5.32 -1.80
C GLY A 52 -4.70 -4.20 -1.09
N ALA A 53 -3.53 -4.53 -0.52
CA ALA A 53 -2.64 -3.55 0.11
C ALA A 53 -2.13 -2.55 -0.94
N GLN A 54 -2.45 -1.26 -0.75
CA GLN A 54 -2.12 -0.23 -1.73
C GLN A 54 -0.76 0.43 -1.48
N ASP A 55 -0.24 0.31 -0.26
CA ASP A 55 0.96 1.00 0.24
C ASP A 55 1.70 0.15 1.28
N ILE A 56 2.87 0.62 1.73
CA ILE A 56 3.62 0.05 2.88
C ILE A 56 3.75 1.05 4.02
N GLN A 57 2.79 2.00 4.15
CA GLN A 57 2.89 3.09 5.12
C GLN A 57 3.00 2.58 6.56
N HIS A 58 2.39 1.43 6.87
CA HIS A 58 2.57 0.82 8.17
C HIS A 58 4.01 0.31 8.38
N PHE A 59 4.53 -0.53 7.47
CA PHE A 59 5.92 -1.01 7.52
C PHE A 59 6.90 0.17 7.61
N ARG A 60 6.66 1.21 6.80
CA ARG A 60 7.45 2.43 6.75
C ARG A 60 7.36 3.20 8.07
N SER A 61 6.16 3.41 8.62
CA SER A 61 5.95 4.04 9.91
C SER A 61 6.72 3.31 11.01
N THR A 62 6.56 1.99 11.13
CA THR A 62 7.28 1.18 12.13
C THR A 62 8.80 1.25 11.92
N ALA A 63 9.25 1.16 10.67
CA ALA A 63 10.67 1.30 10.35
C ALA A 63 11.25 2.67 10.73
N LEU A 64 10.43 3.73 10.72
CA LEU A 64 10.87 5.09 11.04
C LEU A 64 10.68 5.47 12.52
N SER A 65 9.64 4.97 13.19
CA SER A 65 9.28 5.38 14.55
C SER A 65 9.67 4.38 15.64
N ALA A 66 9.61 3.07 15.35
CA ALA A 66 9.90 2.05 16.35
C ALA A 66 11.40 1.98 16.65
N THR A 67 11.76 1.27 17.70
CA THR A 67 13.16 1.03 18.07
C THR A 67 13.74 -0.21 17.38
N THR A 68 12.91 -1.20 17.03
CA THR A 68 13.33 -2.39 16.28
C THR A 68 13.09 -2.25 14.77
N LEU A 69 13.59 -3.23 14.01
CA LEU A 69 13.19 -3.39 12.61
C LEU A 69 11.72 -3.82 12.55
N PRO A 70 10.97 -3.42 11.51
CA PRO A 70 9.60 -3.92 11.31
C PRO A 70 9.59 -5.45 11.15
N ARG A 71 8.47 -6.08 11.50
CA ARG A 71 8.26 -7.51 11.29
C ARG A 71 8.16 -7.80 9.78
N PRO A 72 8.68 -8.94 9.29
CA PRO A 72 8.62 -9.26 7.87
C PRO A 72 7.18 -9.36 7.35
N GLU A 73 6.23 -9.77 8.19
CA GLU A 73 4.82 -9.94 7.82
C GLU A 73 4.07 -8.61 7.57
N SER A 74 4.65 -7.46 7.95
CA SER A 74 4.08 -6.14 7.63
C SER A 74 4.54 -5.60 6.27
N LEU A 75 5.50 -6.24 5.62
CA LEU A 75 5.97 -5.85 4.29
C LEU A 75 5.23 -6.62 3.20
N THR A 76 4.64 -5.90 2.26
CA THR A 76 4.04 -6.49 1.07
C THR A 76 4.70 -5.95 -0.20
N VAL A 77 4.88 -6.81 -1.21
CA VAL A 77 5.54 -6.42 -2.47
C VAL A 77 4.59 -5.56 -3.30
N GLU A 78 3.31 -5.91 -3.32
CA GLU A 78 2.27 -5.14 -3.97
C GLU A 78 2.16 -3.76 -3.34
N GLY A 79 2.20 -3.64 -2.01
CA GLY A 79 2.16 -2.35 -1.32
C GLY A 79 3.34 -1.46 -1.71
N LEU A 80 4.57 -2.00 -1.69
CA LEU A 80 5.77 -1.22 -2.03
C LEU A 80 5.73 -0.75 -3.49
N LEU A 81 5.44 -1.65 -4.43
CA LEU A 81 5.32 -1.30 -5.85
C LEU A 81 4.20 -0.28 -6.10
N GLY A 82 3.20 -0.28 -5.23
CA GLY A 82 2.03 0.58 -5.30
C GLY A 82 2.23 2.06 -5.06
N GLU A 83 3.26 2.41 -4.30
CA GLU A 83 3.58 3.79 -3.97
C GLU A 83 4.24 4.52 -5.16
N HIS A 84 4.55 3.81 -6.25
CA HIS A 84 5.25 4.33 -7.43
C HIS A 84 4.43 4.18 -8.71
N ASP A 85 4.55 5.15 -9.63
CA ASP A 85 4.04 5.00 -10.99
C ASP A 85 5.00 4.16 -11.84
N LEU A 86 4.60 2.93 -12.12
CA LEU A 86 5.37 1.95 -12.87
C LEU A 86 4.79 1.69 -14.27
N THR A 87 4.00 2.65 -14.79
CA THR A 87 3.43 2.58 -16.14
C THR A 87 4.52 2.30 -17.18
N LEU A 88 4.33 1.28 -18.02
CA LEU A 88 5.22 1.02 -19.14
C LEU A 88 4.83 1.90 -20.34
N PRO A 89 5.79 2.34 -21.18
CA PRO A 89 5.48 3.04 -22.43
C PRO A 89 4.50 2.23 -23.27
N ALA A 90 3.44 2.87 -23.77
CA ALA A 90 2.36 2.20 -24.49
C ALA A 90 2.89 1.39 -25.69
N GLY A 91 2.37 0.17 -25.86
CA GLY A 91 2.74 -0.73 -26.95
C GLY A 91 2.08 -0.37 -28.29
N GLY A 92 1.13 0.56 -28.28
CA GLY A 92 0.36 1.03 -29.43
C GLY A 92 -1.03 1.54 -29.03
N ASN A 93 -1.93 1.66 -30.01
CA ASN A 93 -3.31 2.06 -29.73
C ASN A 93 -4.11 0.89 -29.13
N CYS A 94 -4.62 1.06 -27.91
CA CYS A 94 -5.50 0.08 -27.29
C CYS A 94 -6.97 0.33 -27.66
N ALA A 95 -7.61 -0.63 -28.33
CA ALA A 95 -9.01 -0.52 -28.78
C ALA A 95 -10.03 -1.06 -27.75
N GLN A 96 -9.57 -1.68 -26.67
CA GLN A 96 -10.38 -2.32 -25.64
C GLN A 96 -10.01 -1.80 -24.24
N LEU A 97 -10.73 -2.26 -23.21
CA LEU A 97 -10.51 -1.80 -21.84
C LEU A 97 -9.09 -2.09 -21.35
N PHE A 98 -8.56 -3.28 -21.64
CA PHE A 98 -7.17 -3.64 -21.37
C PHE A 98 -6.52 -4.27 -22.59
N CYS A 99 -5.37 -3.75 -22.97
CA CYS A 99 -4.43 -4.40 -23.87
C CYS A 99 -3.16 -4.75 -23.09
N LEU A 100 -2.64 -5.95 -23.30
CA LEU A 100 -1.39 -6.38 -22.69
C LEU A 100 -0.23 -5.56 -23.24
N ASN A 101 0.53 -4.96 -22.32
CA ASN A 101 1.79 -4.28 -22.61
C ASN A 101 2.90 -4.97 -21.84
N VAL A 102 3.86 -5.55 -22.55
CA VAL A 102 4.89 -6.39 -21.96
C VAL A 102 6.29 -5.94 -22.37
N GLN A 103 7.22 -5.98 -21.43
CA GLN A 103 8.63 -5.73 -21.69
C GLN A 103 9.50 -6.72 -20.91
N ALA A 104 10.69 -6.98 -21.41
CA ALA A 104 11.68 -7.81 -20.76
C ALA A 104 13.02 -7.09 -20.68
N MET A 105 13.82 -7.46 -19.69
CA MET A 105 15.22 -7.04 -19.55
C MET A 105 16.02 -8.14 -18.88
N ALA A 106 17.35 -8.04 -18.93
CA ALA A 106 18.20 -8.90 -18.10
C ALA A 106 17.91 -8.61 -16.61
N ALA A 107 17.74 -9.68 -15.82
CA ALA A 107 17.54 -9.55 -14.39
C ALA A 107 18.84 -9.13 -13.69
N SER A 108 18.72 -8.21 -12.73
CA SER A 108 19.82 -7.83 -11.84
C SER A 108 19.31 -7.79 -10.40
N LEU A 109 19.09 -8.98 -9.83
CA LEU A 109 18.63 -9.20 -8.45
C LEU A 109 19.74 -9.92 -7.66
N PRO A 110 20.58 -9.23 -6.87
CA PRO A 110 21.74 -9.83 -6.20
C PRO A 110 21.41 -10.98 -5.24
N THR A 111 20.23 -10.93 -4.61
CA THR A 111 19.73 -12.01 -3.74
C THR A 111 19.19 -13.21 -4.52
N ARG A 112 19.05 -13.09 -5.84
CA ARG A 112 18.51 -14.11 -6.76
C ARG A 112 19.37 -14.22 -8.03
N PRO A 113 20.64 -14.60 -7.92
CA PRO A 113 21.58 -14.61 -9.06
C PRO A 113 21.22 -15.61 -10.17
N ASP A 114 20.33 -16.57 -9.89
CA ASP A 114 19.83 -17.55 -10.88
C ASP A 114 18.70 -16.99 -11.75
N ASP A 115 18.15 -15.83 -11.40
CA ASP A 115 17.18 -15.12 -12.23
C ASP A 115 17.93 -14.45 -13.39
N LEU A 116 17.56 -14.80 -14.62
CA LEU A 116 18.23 -14.36 -15.85
C LEU A 116 17.50 -13.19 -16.51
N MET A 117 16.17 -13.24 -16.50
CA MET A 117 15.30 -12.24 -17.15
C MET A 117 14.33 -11.66 -16.14
N PHE A 118 14.06 -10.37 -16.24
CA PHE A 118 13.00 -9.66 -15.50
C PHE A 118 12.00 -9.10 -16.50
N LEU A 119 10.72 -9.43 -16.31
CA LEU A 119 9.63 -9.15 -17.23
C LEU A 119 8.60 -8.29 -16.52
N GLY A 120 8.13 -7.23 -17.19
CA GLY A 120 7.02 -6.41 -16.73
C GLY A 120 5.80 -6.63 -17.62
N MET A 121 4.64 -6.78 -16.99
CA MET A 121 3.35 -6.95 -17.63
C MET A 121 2.42 -5.88 -17.07
N ALA A 122 2.10 -4.90 -17.91
CA ALA A 122 1.20 -3.80 -17.61
C ALA A 122 -0.03 -3.88 -18.55
N PHE A 123 -0.98 -2.98 -18.32
CA PHE A 123 -2.17 -2.87 -19.14
C PHE A 123 -2.27 -1.46 -19.70
N ASP A 124 -2.26 -1.35 -21.03
CA ASP A 124 -2.72 -0.13 -21.70
C ASP A 124 -4.26 -0.14 -21.65
N SER A 125 -4.89 1.03 -21.50
CA SER A 125 -6.34 1.14 -21.42
C SER A 125 -6.88 2.20 -22.39
N ASN A 126 -8.06 1.94 -22.95
CA ASN A 126 -8.82 2.93 -23.72
C ASN A 126 -9.68 3.85 -22.85
N ILE A 127 -9.67 3.69 -21.53
CA ILE A 127 -10.33 4.61 -20.61
C ILE A 127 -9.50 5.88 -20.49
N ASP A 128 -10.15 7.02 -20.63
CA ASP A 128 -9.64 8.29 -20.12
C ASP A 128 -10.13 8.48 -18.66
N ALA A 129 -9.16 8.54 -17.75
CA ALA A 129 -9.44 8.76 -16.33
C ALA A 129 -10.16 10.09 -16.07
N ALA A 130 -10.01 11.12 -16.91
CA ALA A 130 -10.72 12.38 -16.72
C ALA A 130 -12.23 12.25 -17.02
N SER A 131 -12.60 11.43 -18.00
CA SER A 131 -13.99 11.23 -18.42
C SER A 131 -14.70 10.05 -17.75
N TRP A 132 -14.00 9.24 -16.95
CA TRP A 132 -14.60 8.13 -16.20
C TRP A 132 -15.73 8.59 -15.27
N LYS A 133 -16.94 8.09 -15.54
CA LYS A 133 -18.14 8.29 -14.71
C LYS A 133 -18.50 6.99 -14.03
N ARG A 134 -18.33 6.94 -12.71
CA ARG A 134 -18.82 5.83 -11.89
C ARG A 134 -20.34 5.87 -11.73
N GLU A 135 -20.92 4.71 -11.43
CA GLU A 135 -22.32 4.59 -11.01
C GLU A 135 -22.55 5.37 -9.69
N PRO A 136 -23.81 5.77 -9.41
CA PRO A 136 -24.18 6.27 -8.09
C PRO A 136 -23.74 5.28 -7.01
N LEU A 137 -23.26 5.80 -5.87
CA LEU A 137 -22.70 5.02 -4.79
C LEU A 137 -23.49 5.23 -3.50
N SER A 138 -23.85 4.15 -2.83
CA SER A 138 -24.35 4.18 -1.45
C SER A 138 -23.30 3.58 -0.53
N ILE A 139 -22.74 4.42 0.33
CA ILE A 139 -21.72 4.02 1.29
C ILE A 139 -22.39 3.71 2.61
N MET A 140 -22.19 2.49 3.08
CA MET A 140 -22.33 2.17 4.49
C MET A 140 -20.96 2.33 5.13
N ALA A 141 -20.82 3.26 6.08
CA ALA A 141 -19.62 3.38 6.90
C ALA A 141 -19.85 2.65 8.23
N VAL A 142 -19.00 1.69 8.59
CA VAL A 142 -19.01 1.02 9.89
C VAL A 142 -17.79 1.51 10.65
N VAL A 143 -18.05 2.21 11.76
CA VAL A 143 -17.04 2.97 12.48
C VAL A 143 -16.87 2.39 13.88
N ASP A 144 -15.63 2.02 14.18
CA ASP A 144 -15.20 1.71 15.54
C ASP A 144 -15.18 2.97 16.39
N ARG A 145 -15.73 2.87 17.60
CA ARG A 145 -15.68 3.92 18.62
C ARG A 145 -15.31 3.35 19.99
N SER A 146 -14.61 2.22 20.01
CA SER A 146 -14.04 1.64 21.23
C SER A 146 -13.13 2.63 21.97
N GLY A 147 -12.78 2.32 23.22
CA GLY A 147 -11.89 3.15 24.04
C GLY A 147 -10.52 3.41 23.41
N SER A 148 -9.98 2.45 22.64
CA SER A 148 -8.69 2.57 21.95
C SER A 148 -8.73 3.58 20.80
N MET A 149 -9.91 3.83 20.23
CA MET A 149 -10.10 4.88 19.22
C MET A 149 -9.99 6.31 19.78
N SER A 150 -9.89 6.49 21.10
CA SER A 150 -9.82 7.81 21.74
C SER A 150 -8.61 8.64 21.27
N GLY A 151 -8.83 9.94 21.08
CA GLY A 151 -7.78 10.88 20.68
C GLY A 151 -7.52 10.87 19.16
N PRO A 152 -6.26 10.75 18.70
CA PRO A 152 -5.92 10.83 17.27
C PRO A 152 -6.66 9.84 16.34
N PRO A 153 -6.92 8.56 16.71
CA PRO A 153 -7.58 7.61 15.80
C PRO A 153 -8.99 8.04 15.39
N ILE A 154 -9.88 8.37 16.34
CA ILE A 154 -11.23 8.82 15.99
C ILE A 154 -11.21 10.18 15.28
N ALA A 155 -10.27 11.06 15.60
CA ALA A 155 -10.10 12.33 14.89
C ALA A 155 -9.76 12.09 13.41
N ASN A 156 -8.87 11.13 13.12
CA ASN A 156 -8.55 10.71 11.77
C ASN A 156 -9.74 10.11 11.02
N VAL A 157 -10.52 9.24 11.67
CA VAL A 157 -11.74 8.67 11.06
C VAL A 157 -12.73 9.77 10.73
N LYS A 158 -13.00 10.69 11.66
CA LYS A 158 -13.89 11.82 11.40
C LYS A 158 -13.37 12.65 10.24
N ALA A 159 -12.09 13.02 10.23
CA ALA A 159 -11.49 13.79 9.15
C ALA A 159 -11.62 13.08 7.78
N ALA A 160 -11.43 11.76 7.74
CA ALA A 160 -11.67 10.95 6.55
C ALA A 160 -13.15 10.99 6.12
N LEU A 161 -14.08 10.77 7.04
CA LEU A 161 -15.52 10.79 6.75
C LEU A 161 -16.02 12.16 6.29
N HIS A 162 -15.54 13.26 6.88
CA HIS A 162 -15.86 14.61 6.41
C HIS A 162 -15.39 14.80 4.97
N GLN A 163 -14.13 14.49 4.69
CA GLN A 163 -13.62 14.59 3.32
C GLN A 163 -14.40 13.70 2.35
N MET A 164 -14.73 12.46 2.76
CA MET A 164 -15.53 11.56 1.94
C MET A 164 -16.90 12.16 1.59
N VAL A 165 -17.58 12.79 2.55
CA VAL A 165 -18.85 13.51 2.32
C VAL A 165 -18.67 14.63 1.30
N ASP A 166 -17.55 15.34 1.32
CA ASP A 166 -17.24 16.38 0.35
C ASP A 166 -17.07 15.82 -1.08
N GLU A 167 -16.50 14.64 -1.22
CA GLU A 167 -16.34 13.93 -2.50
C GLU A 167 -17.61 13.25 -3.02
N LEU A 168 -18.66 13.11 -2.19
CA LEU A 168 -19.92 12.51 -2.64
C LEU A 168 -20.60 13.37 -3.72
N GLY A 169 -20.98 12.71 -4.81
CA GLY A 169 -21.82 13.25 -5.86
C GLY A 169 -23.29 13.35 -5.42
N PRO A 170 -24.12 14.09 -6.16
CA PRO A 170 -25.50 14.39 -5.76
C PRO A 170 -26.42 13.16 -5.69
N LYS A 171 -26.10 12.08 -6.41
CA LYS A 171 -26.87 10.82 -6.39
C LYS A 171 -26.36 9.83 -5.34
N ASP A 172 -25.23 10.13 -4.70
CA ASP A 172 -24.66 9.22 -3.72
C ASP A 172 -25.39 9.31 -2.39
N ARG A 173 -25.22 8.27 -1.58
CA ARG A 173 -25.84 8.16 -0.25
C ARG A 173 -24.79 7.76 0.79
N LEU A 174 -25.02 8.17 2.04
CA LEU A 174 -24.22 7.76 3.19
C LEU A 174 -25.12 7.27 4.31
N GLY A 175 -24.84 6.07 4.80
CA GLY A 175 -25.31 5.56 6.10
C GLY A 175 -24.11 5.30 7.02
N ILE A 176 -24.30 5.47 8.32
CA ILE A 176 -23.26 5.27 9.34
C ILE A 176 -23.79 4.27 10.37
N VAL A 177 -23.04 3.21 10.58
CA VAL A 177 -23.16 2.28 11.70
C VAL A 177 -21.98 2.54 12.62
N ILE A 178 -22.23 2.66 13.91
CA ILE A 178 -21.16 2.76 14.92
C ILE A 178 -21.19 1.51 15.80
N TYR A 179 -20.03 1.08 16.27
CA TYR A 179 -19.93 -0.01 17.23
C TYR A 179 -18.87 0.28 18.29
N GLY A 180 -19.17 -0.19 19.51
CA GLY A 180 -18.34 -0.11 20.70
C GLY A 180 -18.89 -1.14 21.67
N THR A 181 -19.27 -0.74 22.88
CA THR A 181 -20.06 -1.60 23.79
C THR A 181 -21.37 -2.05 23.14
N ASN A 182 -22.03 -1.15 22.40
CA ASN A 182 -23.25 -1.42 21.64
C ASN A 182 -23.06 -1.02 20.17
N SER A 183 -23.77 -1.71 19.28
CA SER A 183 -23.83 -1.43 17.84
C SER A 183 -25.19 -0.86 17.44
N ASN A 184 -25.22 0.24 16.70
CA ASN A 184 -26.46 0.84 16.20
C ASN A 184 -26.25 1.58 14.88
N ILE A 185 -27.34 1.77 14.14
CA ILE A 185 -27.38 2.69 12.99
C ILE A 185 -27.36 4.11 13.58
N HIS A 186 -26.25 4.81 13.37
CA HIS A 186 -26.05 6.20 13.80
C HIS A 186 -26.67 7.18 12.80
N LEU A 187 -26.57 6.85 11.51
CA LEU A 187 -27.21 7.57 10.42
C LEU A 187 -27.80 6.55 9.44
N ALA A 188 -29.12 6.58 9.23
CA ALA A 188 -29.73 5.81 8.16
C ALA A 188 -29.25 6.34 6.79
N PRO A 189 -29.17 5.51 5.74
CA PRO A 189 -28.73 5.97 4.42
C PRO A 189 -29.57 7.14 3.91
N ILE A 190 -28.94 8.30 3.73
CA ILE A 190 -29.56 9.49 3.16
C ILE A 190 -28.77 9.97 1.94
N ALA A 191 -29.44 10.62 0.99
CA ALA A 191 -28.81 11.15 -0.22
C ALA A 191 -27.94 12.37 0.11
N ALA A 192 -26.76 12.46 -0.49
CA ALA A 192 -25.83 13.57 -0.30
C ALA A 192 -26.42 14.91 -0.78
N ALA A 193 -27.24 14.89 -1.84
CA ALA A 193 -27.97 16.06 -2.29
C ALA A 193 -28.78 16.69 -1.15
N ALA A 194 -28.45 17.94 -0.82
CA ALA A 194 -29.05 18.74 0.24
C ALA A 194 -28.89 18.22 1.68
N ASN A 195 -28.14 17.13 1.93
CA ASN A 195 -27.94 16.59 3.29
C ASN A 195 -26.48 16.50 3.73
N LYS A 196 -25.50 17.06 2.99
CA LYS A 196 -24.09 17.05 3.42
C LYS A 196 -23.89 17.63 4.83
N ASP A 197 -24.56 18.73 5.15
CA ASP A 197 -24.51 19.33 6.50
C ASP A 197 -25.01 18.36 7.59
N ALA A 198 -26.08 17.60 7.31
CA ALA A 198 -26.61 16.61 8.24
C ALA A 198 -25.64 15.41 8.41
N MET A 199 -24.96 15.01 7.33
CA MET A 199 -23.91 13.97 7.38
C MET A 199 -22.73 14.42 8.22
N HIS A 200 -22.22 15.65 8.01
CA HIS A 200 -21.13 16.21 8.83
C HIS A 200 -21.53 16.30 10.30
N ALA A 201 -22.73 16.80 10.61
CA ALA A 201 -23.22 16.86 11.98
C ALA A 201 -23.34 15.47 12.63
N ALA A 202 -23.76 14.45 11.86
CA ALA A 202 -23.78 13.07 12.34
C ALA A 202 -22.35 12.57 12.65
N ILE A 203 -21.37 12.83 11.79
CA ILE A 203 -19.96 12.48 12.01
C ILE A 203 -19.40 13.16 13.27
N ASP A 204 -19.66 14.46 13.44
CA ASP A 204 -19.22 15.24 14.60
C ASP A 204 -19.74 14.64 15.92
N SER A 205 -20.97 14.14 15.91
CA SER A 205 -21.62 13.56 17.09
C SER A 205 -21.15 12.15 17.48
N ILE A 206 -20.27 11.51 16.70
CA ILE A 206 -19.71 10.20 17.07
C ILE A 206 -18.87 10.37 18.33
N ALA A 207 -19.25 9.67 19.40
CA ALA A 207 -18.57 9.70 20.70
C ALA A 207 -18.02 8.31 21.05
N ILE A 208 -16.88 8.28 21.74
CA ILE A 208 -16.24 7.05 22.23
C ILE A 208 -17.16 6.30 23.19
N ASP A 209 -17.17 4.97 23.10
CA ASP A 209 -17.93 4.06 23.96
C ASP A 209 -17.22 2.72 24.14
N GLY A 210 -16.54 2.63 25.28
CA GLY A 210 -16.26 1.37 25.98
C GLY A 210 -15.56 0.29 25.15
N SER A 211 -16.04 -0.95 25.28
CA SER A 211 -15.41 -2.14 24.70
C SER A 211 -15.58 -2.22 23.18
N THR A 212 -15.01 -3.23 22.54
CA THR A 212 -15.15 -3.46 21.09
C THR A 212 -16.09 -4.63 20.79
N SER A 213 -17.24 -4.37 20.16
CA SER A 213 -18.17 -5.40 19.67
C SER A 213 -18.18 -5.48 18.13
N MET A 214 -17.03 -5.87 17.57
CA MET A 214 -16.81 -5.85 16.12
C MET A 214 -17.77 -6.78 15.36
N GLU A 215 -18.02 -7.99 15.85
CA GLU A 215 -18.94 -8.95 15.19
C GLU A 215 -20.35 -8.39 15.06
N ALA A 216 -20.87 -7.75 16.11
CA ALA A 216 -22.18 -7.10 16.10
C ALA A 216 -22.20 -5.89 15.16
N GLY A 217 -21.13 -5.09 15.16
CA GLY A 217 -20.95 -3.95 14.26
C GLY A 217 -20.96 -4.35 12.78
N LEU A 218 -20.18 -5.38 12.44
CA LEU A 218 -20.11 -5.94 11.08
C LEU A 218 -21.44 -6.55 10.65
N THR A 219 -22.07 -7.35 11.52
CA THR A 219 -23.38 -7.96 11.23
C THR A 219 -24.41 -6.89 10.92
N LEU A 220 -24.50 -5.84 11.75
CA LEU A 220 -25.43 -4.73 11.52
C LEU A 220 -25.08 -3.93 10.26
N GLY A 221 -23.79 -3.70 10.01
CA GLY A 221 -23.28 -3.04 8.82
C GLY A 221 -23.70 -3.75 7.54
N TYR A 222 -23.46 -5.06 7.46
CA TYR A 222 -23.87 -5.87 6.31
C TYR A 222 -25.38 -5.97 6.17
N GLN A 223 -26.14 -6.11 7.27
CA GLN A 223 -27.61 -6.06 7.21
C GLN A 223 -28.13 -4.75 6.61
N ALA A 224 -27.56 -3.61 7.02
CA ALA A 224 -27.90 -2.31 6.47
C ALA A 224 -27.49 -2.20 4.99
N ALA A 225 -26.30 -2.66 4.62
CA ALA A 225 -25.82 -2.68 3.23
C ALA A 225 -26.71 -3.56 2.33
N PHE A 226 -27.16 -4.71 2.83
CA PHE A 226 -28.09 -5.59 2.12
C PHE A 226 -29.45 -4.94 1.90
N ALA A 227 -30.02 -4.32 2.93
CA ALA A 227 -31.29 -3.62 2.81
C ALA A 227 -31.20 -2.42 1.85
N GLU A 228 -30.05 -1.77 1.77
CA GLU A 228 -29.77 -0.68 0.84
C GLU A 228 -29.58 -1.19 -0.60
N ALA A 229 -28.87 -2.30 -0.79
CA ALA A 229 -28.65 -2.90 -2.11
C ALA A 229 -29.95 -3.31 -2.81
N ASP A 230 -30.98 -3.68 -2.04
CA ASP A 230 -32.30 -4.02 -2.59
C ASP A 230 -33.11 -2.77 -3.03
N ARG A 231 -32.66 -1.56 -2.69
CA ARG A 231 -33.42 -0.30 -2.87
C ARG A 231 -32.69 0.76 -3.67
N PHE A 232 -31.37 0.70 -3.73
CA PHE A 232 -30.53 1.70 -4.35
C PHE A 232 -30.17 1.31 -5.79
N ASP A 233 -30.46 2.21 -6.73
CA ASP A 233 -30.09 2.07 -8.14
C ASP A 233 -28.64 2.56 -8.35
N GLY A 234 -27.70 1.69 -8.01
CA GLY A 234 -26.26 1.97 -8.07
C GLY A 234 -25.46 0.92 -7.30
N LYS A 235 -24.20 1.26 -6.99
CA LYS A 235 -23.30 0.38 -6.24
C LYS A 235 -23.42 0.63 -4.74
N VAL A 236 -23.46 -0.44 -3.95
CA VAL A 236 -23.36 -0.36 -2.48
C VAL A 236 -21.96 -0.76 -2.05
N ARG A 237 -21.38 -0.04 -1.10
CA ARG A 237 -20.05 -0.32 -0.57
C ARG A 237 -20.04 -0.21 0.94
N MET A 238 -19.43 -1.21 1.57
CA MET A 238 -19.14 -1.23 2.99
C MET A 238 -17.72 -0.69 3.20
N MET A 239 -17.59 0.47 3.86
CA MET A 239 -16.32 1.00 4.38
C MET A 239 -16.19 0.75 5.89
N LEU A 240 -15.24 -0.09 6.31
CA LEU A 240 -14.91 -0.37 7.71
C LEU A 240 -13.75 0.51 8.17
N PHE A 241 -13.93 1.22 9.29
CA PHE A 241 -12.92 2.03 9.96
C PHE A 241 -12.68 1.47 11.36
N THR A 242 -11.49 0.93 11.63
CA THR A 242 -11.17 0.34 12.94
C THR A 242 -9.68 0.37 13.23
N ASP A 243 -9.35 0.37 14.52
CA ASP A 243 -8.03 0.17 15.08
C ASP A 243 -7.84 -1.27 15.60
N GLU A 244 -8.71 -2.22 15.24
CA GLU A 244 -8.54 -3.63 15.60
C GLU A 244 -8.52 -4.52 14.36
N GLN A 245 -7.79 -5.64 14.43
CA GLN A 245 -7.82 -6.67 13.39
C GLN A 245 -9.12 -7.48 13.44
N PRO A 246 -9.94 -7.52 12.37
CA PRO A 246 -11.01 -8.50 12.27
C PRO A 246 -10.48 -9.91 12.44
N ASN A 247 -11.14 -10.73 13.27
CA ASN A 247 -10.76 -12.12 13.45
C ASN A 247 -10.96 -12.88 12.12
N THR A 248 -9.87 -13.12 11.40
CA THR A 248 -9.89 -13.83 10.11
C THR A 248 -9.66 -15.33 10.23
N GLY A 249 -9.38 -15.84 11.43
CA GLY A 249 -9.14 -17.27 11.69
C GLY A 249 -10.41 -18.10 11.77
N ARG A 250 -11.56 -17.44 11.93
CA ARG A 250 -12.88 -18.05 11.97
C ARG A 250 -13.43 -18.28 10.57
N THR A 251 -13.92 -19.49 10.31
CA THR A 251 -14.48 -19.91 9.01
C THR A 251 -15.99 -20.13 9.06
N ASP A 252 -16.65 -19.80 10.17
CA ASP A 252 -18.10 -19.86 10.27
C ASP A 252 -18.77 -18.71 9.51
N ALA A 253 -20.06 -18.86 9.19
CA ALA A 253 -20.80 -17.87 8.41
C ALA A 253 -20.87 -16.47 9.06
N GLY A 254 -20.62 -16.37 10.37
CA GLY A 254 -20.52 -15.10 11.10
C GLY A 254 -19.14 -14.45 11.04
N SER A 255 -18.16 -15.03 10.36
CA SER A 255 -16.83 -14.44 10.24
C SER A 255 -16.82 -13.26 9.28
N PHE A 256 -15.90 -12.32 9.50
CA PHE A 256 -15.74 -11.12 8.67
C PHE A 256 -15.58 -11.46 7.18
N MET A 257 -14.73 -12.46 6.87
CA MET A 257 -14.46 -12.85 5.48
C MET A 257 -15.67 -13.56 4.85
N ALA A 258 -16.38 -14.41 5.58
CA ALA A 258 -17.58 -15.07 5.06
C ALA A 258 -18.68 -14.06 4.71
N MET A 259 -18.89 -13.06 5.57
CA MET A 259 -19.83 -11.97 5.29
C MET A 259 -19.38 -11.12 4.09
N ALA A 260 -18.08 -10.81 3.98
CA ALA A 260 -17.53 -10.07 2.85
C ALA A 260 -17.71 -10.82 1.52
N GLU A 261 -17.48 -12.13 1.49
CA GLU A 261 -17.69 -12.97 0.31
C GLU A 261 -19.17 -13.06 -0.09
N ASP A 262 -20.08 -13.20 0.86
CA ASP A 262 -21.53 -13.20 0.60
C ASP A 262 -22.00 -11.84 0.06
N ALA A 263 -21.53 -10.76 0.67
CA ALA A 263 -21.80 -9.39 0.23
C ALA A 263 -21.27 -9.12 -1.18
N SER A 264 -20.06 -9.59 -1.47
CA SER A 264 -19.44 -9.48 -2.78
C SER A 264 -20.24 -10.18 -3.88
N LYS A 265 -20.80 -11.38 -3.60
CA LYS A 265 -21.70 -12.09 -4.54
C LYS A 265 -22.98 -11.31 -4.85
N ARG A 266 -23.39 -10.42 -3.94
CA ARG A 266 -24.53 -9.51 -4.11
C ARG A 266 -24.13 -8.15 -4.70
N GLY A 267 -22.87 -7.99 -5.14
CA GLY A 267 -22.38 -6.75 -5.74
C GLY A 267 -22.04 -5.64 -4.73
N ILE A 268 -21.88 -5.99 -3.45
CA ILE A 268 -21.49 -5.05 -2.39
C ILE A 268 -19.96 -5.10 -2.23
N GLY A 269 -19.30 -3.98 -2.50
CA GLY A 269 -17.85 -3.85 -2.34
C GLY A 269 -17.43 -3.65 -0.88
N LEU A 270 -16.14 -3.91 -0.57
CA LEU A 270 -15.55 -3.75 0.75
C LEU A 270 -14.32 -2.84 0.69
N THR A 271 -14.26 -1.85 1.56
CA THR A 271 -13.05 -1.09 1.82
C THR A 271 -12.76 -1.14 3.30
N THR A 272 -11.58 -1.61 3.67
CA THR A 272 -11.13 -1.63 5.05
C THR A 272 -10.08 -0.56 5.25
N ILE A 273 -10.22 0.24 6.29
CA ILE A 273 -9.33 1.36 6.62
C ILE A 273 -8.86 1.15 8.06
N GLY A 274 -7.58 0.76 8.18
CA GLY A 274 -6.92 0.57 9.46
C GLY A 274 -6.42 1.89 10.01
N VAL A 275 -6.76 2.20 11.26
CA VAL A 275 -6.34 3.45 11.91
C VAL A 275 -5.43 3.12 13.07
N GLY A 276 -4.15 3.47 12.98
CA GLY A 276 -3.20 3.25 14.06
C GLY A 276 -2.82 1.79 14.34
N VAL A 277 -3.51 0.81 13.74
CA VAL A 277 -3.24 -0.62 13.95
C VAL A 277 -2.94 -1.37 12.66
N GLN A 278 -2.00 -2.29 12.81
CA GLN A 278 -1.51 -3.21 11.78
C GLN A 278 -2.63 -4.15 11.34
N TYR A 279 -2.76 -4.38 10.04
CA TYR A 279 -3.30 -5.63 9.52
C TYR A 279 -2.14 -6.45 8.97
N ASP A 280 -2.11 -7.74 9.25
CA ASP A 280 -1.07 -8.60 8.68
C ASP A 280 -1.28 -8.79 7.16
N GLY A 281 -0.21 -9.19 6.46
CA GLY A 281 -0.30 -9.52 5.03
C GLY A 281 -1.32 -10.62 4.73
N ALA A 282 -1.66 -11.47 5.70
CA ALA A 282 -2.66 -12.52 5.53
C ALA A 282 -4.08 -11.95 5.42
N LEU A 283 -4.45 -10.95 6.21
CA LEU A 283 -5.72 -10.24 6.09
C LEU A 283 -5.76 -9.39 4.82
N ALA A 284 -4.68 -8.71 4.45
CA ALA A 284 -4.59 -7.98 3.19
C ALA A 284 -4.84 -8.91 1.98
N MET A 285 -4.26 -10.10 1.99
CA MET A 285 -4.50 -11.15 1.00
C MET A 285 -5.94 -11.66 1.01
N LYS A 286 -6.53 -11.88 2.18
CA LYS A 286 -7.95 -12.31 2.27
C LYS A 286 -8.87 -11.25 1.71
N ILE A 287 -8.66 -9.96 2.03
CA ILE A 287 -9.45 -8.85 1.49
C ILE A 287 -9.28 -8.78 -0.04
N SER A 288 -8.06 -8.93 -0.57
CA SER A 288 -7.81 -8.86 -2.01
C SER A 288 -8.44 -10.03 -2.79
N SER A 289 -8.67 -11.17 -2.13
CA SER A 289 -9.40 -12.31 -2.72
C SER A 289 -10.92 -12.08 -2.83
N VAL A 290 -11.46 -11.04 -2.19
CA VAL A 290 -12.88 -10.68 -2.28
C VAL A 290 -13.08 -9.67 -3.41
N ARG A 291 -14.00 -9.95 -4.35
CA ARG A 291 -14.34 -8.99 -5.41
C ARG A 291 -14.87 -7.69 -4.79
N GLY A 292 -14.28 -6.59 -5.20
CA GLY A 292 -14.58 -5.24 -4.70
C GLY A 292 -13.87 -4.90 -3.38
N GLY A 293 -12.97 -5.76 -2.90
CA GLY A 293 -12.19 -5.60 -1.67
C GLY A 293 -10.93 -4.75 -1.85
N ASN A 294 -10.74 -3.76 -0.98
CA ASN A 294 -9.52 -2.96 -0.85
C ASN A 294 -9.14 -2.71 0.61
N LEU A 295 -7.84 -2.49 0.85
CA LEU A 295 -7.30 -2.20 2.17
C LEU A 295 -6.40 -0.94 2.13
N PHE A 296 -6.64 -0.02 3.06
CA PHE A 296 -5.84 1.19 3.24
C PHE A 296 -5.45 1.37 4.72
N PHE A 297 -4.39 2.14 4.95
CA PHE A 297 -3.90 2.47 6.30
C PHE A 297 -3.80 3.99 6.50
N VAL A 298 -4.21 4.48 7.66
CA VAL A 298 -4.08 5.88 8.05
C VAL A 298 -2.96 6.01 9.10
N ALA A 299 -1.81 6.50 8.64
CA ALA A 299 -0.59 6.64 9.44
C ALA A 299 -0.47 8.01 10.13
N GLY A 300 -0.98 8.12 11.36
CA GLY A 300 -0.77 9.31 12.20
C GLY A 300 -1.77 10.45 11.98
N PRO A 301 -1.63 11.57 12.72
CA PRO A 301 -2.64 12.63 12.78
C PRO A 301 -2.90 13.30 11.42
N ASP A 302 -4.15 13.68 11.16
CA ASP A 302 -4.63 14.42 10.00
C ASP A 302 -4.45 13.71 8.63
N LYS A 303 -4.02 12.45 8.62
CA LYS A 303 -3.84 11.68 7.38
C LYS A 303 -5.12 11.12 6.80
N GLY A 304 -6.17 10.97 7.60
CA GLY A 304 -7.46 10.42 7.15
C GLY A 304 -8.11 11.25 6.02
N ALA A 305 -8.13 12.58 6.18
CA ALA A 305 -8.67 13.47 5.15
C ALA A 305 -7.79 13.49 3.88
N GLN A 306 -6.46 13.38 4.05
CA GLN A 306 -5.56 13.29 2.90
C GLN A 306 -5.83 12.02 2.08
N LEU A 307 -5.91 10.85 2.74
CA LEU A 307 -6.23 9.58 2.08
C LEU A 307 -7.52 9.68 1.26
N MET A 308 -8.58 10.27 1.83
CA MET A 308 -9.85 10.40 1.13
C MET A 308 -9.79 11.39 -0.03
N ARG A 309 -9.07 12.51 0.08
CA ARG A 309 -8.86 13.42 -1.07
C ARG A 309 -8.16 12.72 -2.22
N ASP A 310 -7.10 11.99 -1.89
CA ASP A 310 -6.18 11.48 -2.89
C ASP A 310 -6.73 10.19 -3.53
N GLU A 311 -7.39 9.33 -2.75
CA GLU A 311 -7.71 7.95 -3.17
C GLU A 311 -9.22 7.61 -3.19
N PHE A 312 -10.14 8.48 -2.72
CA PHE A 312 -11.56 8.15 -2.68
C PHE A 312 -12.13 7.77 -4.06
N ARG A 313 -11.75 8.50 -5.10
CA ARG A 313 -12.19 8.19 -6.46
C ARG A 313 -11.71 6.81 -6.92
N ASN A 314 -10.47 6.46 -6.61
CA ASN A 314 -9.84 5.20 -7.00
C ASN A 314 -10.47 4.02 -6.26
N MET A 315 -10.62 4.12 -4.93
CA MET A 315 -11.14 3.03 -4.09
C MET A 315 -12.58 2.61 -4.44
N VAL A 316 -13.37 3.48 -5.07
CA VAL A 316 -14.77 3.23 -5.45
C VAL A 316 -14.98 3.02 -6.95
N SER A 317 -13.93 3.16 -7.78
CA SER A 317 -14.02 3.03 -9.24
C SER A 317 -13.49 1.68 -9.70
N GLU A 318 -14.37 0.69 -9.70
CA GLU A 318 -14.10 -0.65 -10.25
C GLU A 318 -14.15 -0.59 -11.78
N VAL A 319 -13.07 -1.00 -12.46
CA VAL A 319 -12.99 -1.00 -13.93
C VAL A 319 -13.24 -2.37 -14.53
N ALA A 320 -12.84 -3.43 -13.83
CA ALA A 320 -13.06 -4.81 -14.28
C ALA A 320 -13.09 -5.81 -13.13
N HIS A 321 -13.64 -6.99 -13.43
CA HIS A 321 -13.76 -8.13 -12.54
C HIS A 321 -13.16 -9.40 -13.15
N ASP A 322 -12.84 -10.35 -12.28
CA ASP A 322 -12.42 -11.71 -12.63
C ASP A 322 -11.28 -11.72 -13.65
N LEU A 323 -10.26 -10.89 -13.42
CA LEU A 323 -9.09 -10.85 -14.28
C LEU A 323 -8.29 -12.13 -14.04
N VAL A 324 -8.04 -12.87 -15.11
CA VAL A 324 -7.18 -14.05 -15.09
C VAL A 324 -6.03 -13.80 -16.05
N MET A 325 -4.82 -13.69 -15.51
CA MET A 325 -3.59 -13.61 -16.28
C MET A 325 -2.87 -14.94 -16.20
N THR A 326 -2.57 -15.56 -17.34
CA THR A 326 -1.79 -16.81 -17.40
C THR A 326 -0.43 -16.56 -18.03
N LEU A 327 0.62 -16.91 -17.28
CA LEU A 327 2.03 -16.83 -17.66
C LEU A 327 2.51 -18.23 -18.03
N THR A 328 2.95 -18.44 -19.27
CA THR A 328 3.43 -19.75 -19.74
C THR A 328 4.87 -19.65 -20.22
N PRO A 329 5.86 -20.12 -19.44
CA PRO A 329 7.25 -20.04 -19.84
C PRO A 329 7.51 -20.95 -21.06
N HIS A 330 8.36 -20.49 -21.97
CA HIS A 330 8.79 -21.30 -23.11
C HIS A 330 9.94 -22.23 -22.71
N ALA A 331 10.18 -23.25 -23.54
CA ALA A 331 11.18 -24.29 -23.26
C ALA A 331 12.58 -23.70 -22.98
N GLY A 332 13.17 -24.11 -21.86
CA GLY A 332 14.48 -23.64 -21.39
C GLY A 332 14.41 -22.63 -20.25
N TYR A 333 13.24 -22.03 -20.03
CA TYR A 333 12.98 -21.11 -18.92
C TYR A 333 12.01 -21.73 -17.91
N ARG A 334 12.08 -21.23 -16.68
CA ARG A 334 11.04 -21.42 -15.66
C ARG A 334 10.72 -20.06 -15.05
N ILE A 335 9.49 -19.85 -14.62
CA ILE A 335 9.17 -18.70 -13.79
C ILE A 335 9.78 -18.97 -12.41
N SER A 336 10.64 -18.06 -11.95
CA SER A 336 11.35 -18.19 -10.67
C SER A 336 10.78 -17.27 -9.60
N GLY A 337 10.05 -16.22 -9.99
CA GLY A 337 9.31 -15.34 -9.10
C GLY A 337 8.24 -14.56 -9.86
N VAL A 338 7.18 -14.19 -9.14
CA VAL A 338 6.14 -13.27 -9.61
C VAL A 338 5.94 -12.21 -8.53
N PHE A 339 5.83 -10.95 -8.93
CA PHE A 339 5.79 -9.79 -8.03
C PHE A 339 4.67 -8.82 -8.45
N GLY A 340 4.19 -8.03 -7.50
CA GLY A 340 3.05 -7.10 -7.72
C GLY A 340 1.68 -7.74 -7.49
N VAL A 341 1.64 -9.05 -7.17
CA VAL A 341 0.44 -9.80 -6.79
C VAL A 341 0.71 -10.61 -5.51
N PRO A 342 -0.26 -10.73 -4.58
CA PRO A 342 -0.14 -11.64 -3.43
C PRO A 342 -0.06 -13.11 -3.86
N ASP A 343 0.72 -13.91 -3.11
CA ASP A 343 0.91 -15.35 -3.37
C ASP A 343 -0.41 -16.12 -3.42
N GLY A 344 -1.39 -15.78 -2.56
CA GLY A 344 -2.68 -16.44 -2.50
C GLY A 344 -3.57 -16.27 -3.74
N LEU A 345 -3.20 -15.38 -4.67
CA LEU A 345 -3.93 -15.17 -5.93
C LEU A 345 -3.33 -15.96 -7.10
N MET A 346 -2.26 -16.74 -6.85
CA MET A 346 -1.55 -17.48 -7.87
C MET A 346 -1.81 -18.98 -7.76
N THR A 347 -1.94 -19.64 -8.90
CA THR A 347 -2.03 -21.10 -9.01
C THR A 347 -1.03 -21.60 -10.02
N GLU A 348 -0.29 -22.64 -9.65
CA GLU A 348 0.64 -23.30 -10.56
C GLU A 348 -0.13 -24.29 -11.45
N GLY A 349 0.03 -24.11 -12.75
CA GLY A 349 -0.53 -24.97 -13.79
C GLY A 349 0.44 -26.07 -14.21
N LYS A 350 0.11 -26.74 -15.32
CA LYS A 350 1.03 -27.71 -15.93
C LYS A 350 2.22 -26.97 -16.57
N ASP A 351 3.35 -27.69 -16.67
CA ASP A 351 4.54 -27.24 -17.39
C ASP A 351 5.13 -25.91 -16.88
N GLY A 352 4.95 -25.59 -15.59
CA GLY A 352 5.47 -24.39 -14.95
C GLY A 352 4.72 -23.10 -15.31
N ALA A 353 3.52 -23.22 -15.88
CA ALA A 353 2.64 -22.08 -16.09
C ALA A 353 2.11 -21.55 -14.74
N ILE A 354 1.89 -20.24 -14.64
CA ILE A 354 1.30 -19.61 -13.45
C ILE A 354 0.05 -18.85 -13.88
N ALA A 355 -1.08 -19.13 -13.24
CA ALA A 355 -2.31 -18.37 -13.41
C ALA A 355 -2.55 -17.47 -12.20
N ILE A 356 -2.72 -16.18 -12.46
CA ILE A 356 -2.94 -15.12 -11.49
C ILE A 356 -4.40 -14.69 -11.62
N THR A 357 -5.16 -14.79 -10.52
CA THR A 357 -6.58 -14.41 -10.50
C THR A 357 -6.78 -13.19 -9.63
N VAL A 358 -7.08 -12.06 -10.25
CA VAL A 358 -7.38 -10.79 -9.60
C VAL A 358 -8.90 -10.56 -9.63
N PRO A 359 -9.60 -10.60 -8.49
CA PRO A 359 -11.06 -10.47 -8.46
C PRO A 359 -11.58 -9.13 -8.98
N THR A 360 -10.86 -8.03 -8.71
CA THR A 360 -11.23 -6.68 -9.14
C THR A 360 -10.00 -5.84 -9.49
N ALA A 361 -10.11 -5.11 -10.60
CA ALA A 361 -9.22 -4.01 -10.95
C ALA A 361 -9.91 -2.66 -10.68
N PHE A 362 -9.15 -1.72 -10.12
CA PHE A 362 -9.57 -0.37 -9.76
C PHE A 362 -8.80 0.67 -10.57
N LEU A 363 -9.39 1.85 -10.76
CA LEU A 363 -8.61 3.04 -11.12
C LEU A 363 -7.55 3.31 -10.05
N SER A 364 -6.42 3.86 -10.45
CA SER A 364 -5.34 4.22 -9.54
C SER A 364 -4.68 5.54 -9.93
N SER A 365 -4.11 6.21 -8.95
CA SER A 365 -3.22 7.36 -9.15
C SER A 365 -1.88 6.94 -9.76
N ASN A 366 -1.45 5.69 -9.56
CA ASN A 366 -0.18 5.14 -10.03
C ASN A 366 -0.41 3.97 -10.99
N GLY A 367 0.35 3.89 -12.09
CA GLY A 367 0.27 2.75 -12.99
C GLY A 367 0.98 1.56 -12.37
N GLY A 368 0.26 0.45 -12.22
CA GLY A 368 0.84 -0.79 -11.72
C GLY A 368 1.32 -1.71 -12.83
N GLY A 369 1.98 -2.79 -12.43
CA GLY A 369 2.29 -3.92 -13.28
C GLY A 369 2.45 -5.18 -12.45
N ILE A 370 2.29 -6.32 -13.12
CA ILE A 370 2.71 -7.62 -12.59
C ILE A 370 4.10 -7.87 -13.17
N TYR A 371 5.02 -8.32 -12.34
CA TYR A 371 6.39 -8.60 -12.77
C TYR A 371 6.70 -10.07 -12.58
N ALA A 372 7.57 -10.61 -13.42
CA ALA A 372 8.04 -11.97 -13.29
C ALA A 372 9.54 -12.04 -13.52
N SER A 373 10.22 -12.92 -12.80
CA SER A 373 11.58 -13.31 -13.12
C SER A 373 11.63 -14.71 -13.73
N LEU A 374 12.51 -14.90 -14.71
CA LEU A 374 12.75 -16.19 -15.34
C LEU A 374 14.15 -16.68 -15.02
N GLY A 375 14.24 -17.92 -14.53
CA GLY A 375 15.49 -18.66 -14.37
C GLY A 375 15.64 -19.76 -15.42
N LYS A 376 16.73 -20.53 -15.35
CA LYS A 376 16.88 -21.76 -16.15
C LYS A 376 15.86 -22.81 -15.72
N ALA A 377 15.27 -23.50 -16.69
CA ALA A 377 14.46 -24.69 -16.43
C ALA A 377 15.25 -25.72 -15.58
N GLU A 378 14.56 -26.44 -14.68
CA GLU A 378 15.20 -27.33 -13.69
C GLU A 378 16.11 -28.39 -14.34
N GLY A 379 15.67 -29.01 -15.44
CA GLY A 379 16.46 -29.97 -16.22
C GLY A 379 17.71 -29.38 -16.89
N ARG A 380 17.93 -28.06 -16.76
CA ARG A 380 19.06 -27.31 -17.32
C ARG A 380 19.83 -26.51 -16.28
N ALA A 381 19.59 -26.70 -14.98
CA ALA A 381 20.24 -25.95 -13.91
C ALA A 381 21.78 -25.94 -14.04
N HIS A 382 22.37 -27.07 -14.43
CA HIS A 382 23.83 -27.23 -14.61
C HIS A 382 24.34 -26.98 -16.04
N LEU A 383 23.45 -26.67 -16.98
CA LEU A 383 23.84 -26.37 -18.36
C LEU A 383 24.14 -24.87 -18.52
N PRO A 384 25.05 -24.48 -19.44
CA PRO A 384 25.27 -23.07 -19.75
C PRO A 384 23.98 -22.42 -20.26
N VAL A 385 23.84 -21.11 -20.02
CA VAL A 385 22.73 -20.31 -20.55
C VAL A 385 22.74 -20.46 -22.08
N VAL A 386 21.61 -20.88 -22.66
CA VAL A 386 21.50 -20.88 -24.12
C VAL A 386 21.51 -19.44 -24.59
N SER A 387 22.39 -19.12 -25.53
CA SER A 387 22.29 -17.84 -26.24
C SER A 387 20.93 -17.81 -26.92
N LEU A 388 20.03 -16.96 -26.44
CA LEU A 388 18.76 -16.69 -27.10
C LEU A 388 19.08 -16.26 -28.53
N ALA A 389 18.41 -16.88 -29.52
CA ALA A 389 18.38 -16.30 -30.84
C ALA A 389 17.64 -14.95 -30.76
N ASP A 390 18.02 -13.98 -31.59
CA ASP A 390 17.30 -12.70 -31.66
C ASP A 390 15.81 -12.96 -31.92
N GLY A 391 14.94 -12.38 -31.09
CA GLY A 391 13.50 -12.58 -31.17
C GLY A 391 12.97 -13.92 -30.64
N ALA A 392 13.80 -14.74 -29.97
CA ALA A 392 13.32 -15.93 -29.28
C ALA A 392 12.30 -15.55 -28.20
N SER A 393 11.17 -16.27 -28.17
CA SER A 393 10.12 -16.04 -27.20
C SER A 393 10.49 -16.66 -25.84
N LEU A 394 10.32 -15.87 -24.79
CA LEU A 394 10.62 -16.22 -23.41
C LEU A 394 9.39 -16.82 -22.71
N MET A 395 8.23 -16.21 -22.95
CA MET A 395 7.00 -16.49 -22.23
C MET A 395 5.78 -16.02 -23.04
N ASP A 396 4.70 -16.78 -22.99
CA ASP A 396 3.37 -16.32 -23.43
C ASP A 396 2.60 -15.76 -22.25
N VAL A 397 1.91 -14.64 -22.46
CA VAL A 397 0.99 -14.03 -21.50
C VAL A 397 -0.39 -13.97 -22.13
N SER A 398 -1.40 -14.45 -21.42
CA SER A 398 -2.80 -14.26 -21.79
C SER A 398 -3.57 -13.61 -20.66
N LEU A 399 -4.54 -12.79 -21.00
CA LEU A 399 -5.41 -12.08 -20.09
C LEU A 399 -6.86 -12.33 -20.49
N THR A 400 -7.72 -12.59 -19.52
CA THR A 400 -9.18 -12.52 -19.68
C THR A 400 -9.78 -11.73 -18.55
N TYR A 401 -10.86 -10.97 -18.80
CA TYR A 401 -11.53 -10.17 -17.79
C TYR A 401 -13.00 -9.92 -18.14
N VAL A 402 -13.76 -9.46 -17.15
CA VAL A 402 -15.14 -8.97 -17.29
C VAL A 402 -15.14 -7.46 -17.07
N SER A 403 -15.61 -6.69 -18.03
CA SER A 403 -15.78 -5.24 -17.91
C SER A 403 -16.79 -4.91 -16.81
N ALA A 404 -16.41 -4.04 -15.86
CA ALA A 404 -17.33 -3.61 -14.80
C ALA A 404 -18.42 -2.65 -15.32
N LEU A 405 -18.22 -2.06 -16.50
CA LEU A 405 -19.15 -1.10 -17.12
C LEU A 405 -20.41 -1.75 -17.68
N ASP A 406 -20.26 -2.90 -18.35
CA ASP A 406 -21.32 -3.52 -19.16
C ASP A 406 -21.37 -5.05 -18.99
N GLY A 407 -20.50 -5.64 -18.17
CA GLY A 407 -20.43 -7.08 -17.94
C GLY A 407 -19.90 -7.88 -19.14
N SER A 408 -19.40 -7.22 -20.18
CA SER A 408 -18.87 -7.91 -21.37
C SER A 408 -17.53 -8.59 -21.06
N LYS A 409 -17.30 -9.75 -21.68
CA LYS A 409 -16.07 -10.54 -21.52
C LYS A 409 -15.07 -10.19 -22.60
N HIS A 410 -13.83 -10.00 -22.20
CA HIS A 410 -12.73 -9.63 -23.09
C HIS A 410 -11.51 -10.49 -22.80
N GLY A 411 -10.55 -10.45 -23.72
CA GLY A 411 -9.26 -11.08 -23.51
C GLY A 411 -8.23 -10.61 -24.51
N ASP A 412 -6.98 -10.80 -24.14
CA ASP A 412 -5.81 -10.45 -24.95
C ASP A 412 -4.71 -11.50 -24.76
N LYS A 413 -3.81 -11.61 -25.74
CA LYS A 413 -2.66 -12.52 -25.68
C LYS A 413 -1.45 -11.91 -26.35
N LEU A 414 -0.31 -11.98 -25.69
CA LEU A 414 0.96 -11.48 -26.18
C LEU A 414 2.11 -12.45 -25.86
N SER A 415 3.08 -12.57 -26.76
CA SER A 415 4.31 -13.34 -26.54
C SER A 415 5.46 -12.38 -26.26
N ILE A 416 6.17 -12.62 -25.16
CA ILE A 416 7.31 -11.81 -24.73
C ILE A 416 8.55 -12.36 -25.40
N GLY A 417 9.25 -11.52 -26.18
CA GLY A 417 10.53 -11.83 -26.79
C GLY A 417 11.72 -11.48 -25.91
N ALA A 418 12.91 -11.95 -26.29
CA ALA A 418 14.16 -11.44 -25.76
C ALA A 418 14.25 -9.90 -25.95
N PRO A 419 14.86 -9.15 -25.01
CA PRO A 419 14.97 -7.70 -25.10
C PRO A 419 15.73 -7.28 -26.36
N THR A 420 15.10 -6.44 -27.18
CA THR A 420 15.70 -5.91 -28.42
C THR A 420 16.07 -4.42 -28.33
N ALA A 421 15.69 -3.76 -27.24
CA ALA A 421 15.89 -2.32 -27.01
C ALA A 421 16.28 -2.06 -25.55
N GLU A 422 16.68 -0.82 -25.25
CA GLU A 422 16.91 -0.40 -23.87
C GLU A 422 15.60 -0.49 -23.07
N PRO A 423 15.60 -1.09 -21.86
CA PRO A 423 14.38 -1.23 -21.09
C PRO A 423 13.84 0.11 -20.61
N ALA A 424 12.52 0.25 -20.57
CA ALA A 424 11.88 1.44 -20.05
C ALA A 424 12.37 1.79 -18.63
N ALA A 425 12.45 3.10 -18.33
CA ALA A 425 12.87 3.58 -17.01
C ALA A 425 12.03 2.97 -15.88
N ASN A 426 10.71 2.90 -16.07
CA ASN A 426 9.78 2.33 -15.10
C ASN A 426 9.93 0.81 -14.91
N LEU A 427 10.39 0.07 -15.93
CA LEU A 427 10.73 -1.35 -15.76
C LEU A 427 11.99 -1.53 -14.89
N ARG A 428 12.99 -0.67 -15.09
CA ARG A 428 14.21 -0.65 -14.25
C ARG A 428 13.89 -0.25 -12.81
N LEU A 429 13.04 0.76 -12.62
CA LEU A 429 12.54 1.17 -11.31
C LEU A 429 11.80 0.03 -10.62
N ALA A 430 10.89 -0.67 -11.32
CA ALA A 430 10.21 -1.83 -10.77
C ALA A 430 11.17 -2.93 -10.31
N GLN A 431 12.22 -3.24 -11.06
CA GLN A 431 13.25 -4.19 -10.61
C GLN A 431 13.98 -3.70 -9.36
N THR A 432 14.31 -2.41 -9.27
CA THR A 432 14.94 -1.81 -8.09
C THR A 432 14.04 -1.95 -6.86
N LEU A 433 12.73 -1.74 -7.00
CA LEU A 433 11.76 -1.90 -5.91
C LEU A 433 11.58 -3.38 -5.53
N VAL A 434 11.59 -4.30 -6.49
CA VAL A 434 11.60 -5.75 -6.23
C VAL A 434 12.86 -6.17 -5.46
N ASP A 435 14.04 -5.67 -5.84
CA ASP A 435 15.29 -5.89 -5.09
C ASP A 435 15.20 -5.34 -3.66
N GLN A 436 14.65 -4.12 -3.50
CA GLN A 436 14.39 -3.54 -2.18
C GLN A 436 13.46 -4.43 -1.34
N TYR A 437 12.33 -4.87 -1.89
CA TYR A 437 11.41 -5.78 -1.20
C TYR A 437 12.12 -7.06 -0.74
N LEU A 438 12.80 -7.76 -1.66
CA LEU A 438 13.48 -9.02 -1.39
C LEU A 438 14.54 -8.87 -0.29
N VAL A 439 15.29 -7.77 -0.31
CA VAL A 439 16.34 -7.52 0.68
C VAL A 439 15.75 -7.10 2.02
N MET A 440 14.72 -6.27 2.06
CA MET A 440 14.06 -5.86 3.31
C MET A 440 13.36 -7.04 3.99
N ASP A 441 12.66 -7.90 3.24
CA ASP A 441 12.07 -9.14 3.76
C ASP A 441 13.17 -10.06 4.31
N ALA A 442 14.25 -10.30 3.55
CA ALA A 442 15.37 -11.12 4.01
C ALA A 442 16.06 -10.54 5.27
N ALA A 443 16.24 -9.21 5.34
CA ALA A 443 16.89 -8.55 6.46
C ALA A 443 16.02 -8.59 7.73
N THR A 444 14.72 -8.35 7.60
CA THR A 444 13.78 -8.43 8.73
C THR A 444 13.61 -9.85 9.22
N ARG A 445 13.61 -10.86 8.34
CA ARG A 445 13.67 -12.29 8.75
C ARG A 445 14.98 -12.63 9.45
N ALA A 446 16.11 -12.23 8.90
CA ALA A 446 17.41 -12.47 9.53
C ALA A 446 17.47 -11.83 10.93
N PHE A 447 16.88 -10.66 11.11
CA PHE A 447 16.81 -9.99 12.40
C PHE A 447 15.86 -10.69 13.39
N HIS A 448 14.60 -10.92 13.01
CA HIS A 448 13.54 -11.39 13.91
C HIS A 448 13.52 -12.90 14.10
N ARG A 449 13.72 -13.67 13.04
CA ARG A 449 13.61 -15.14 13.07
C ARG A 449 14.95 -15.80 13.41
N ASP A 450 16.04 -15.28 12.83
CA ASP A 450 17.36 -15.88 12.99
C ASP A 450 18.20 -15.22 14.10
N GLY A 451 17.74 -14.10 14.66
CA GLY A 451 18.49 -13.32 15.67
C GLY A 451 19.81 -12.73 15.14
N ASN A 452 19.96 -12.61 13.82
CA ASN A 452 21.20 -12.29 13.13
C ASN A 452 21.23 -10.84 12.63
N ALA A 453 21.41 -9.91 13.57
CA ALA A 453 21.52 -8.48 13.25
C ALA A 453 22.68 -8.13 12.29
N LYS A 454 23.77 -8.90 12.31
CA LYS A 454 24.91 -8.68 11.40
C LYS A 454 24.54 -8.99 9.94
N GLN A 455 23.81 -10.06 9.71
CA GLN A 455 23.30 -10.40 8.37
C GLN A 455 22.27 -9.37 7.91
N ALA A 456 21.34 -8.97 8.80
CA ALA A 456 20.39 -7.91 8.50
C ALA A 456 21.09 -6.60 8.08
N PHE A 457 22.12 -6.19 8.82
CA PHE A 457 22.94 -5.04 8.48
C PHE A 457 23.63 -5.21 7.12
N ALA A 458 24.31 -6.33 6.87
CA ALA A 458 25.03 -6.55 5.61
C ALA A 458 24.09 -6.50 4.38
N LEU A 459 22.89 -7.06 4.51
CA LEU A 459 21.85 -7.00 3.49
C LEU A 459 21.41 -5.55 3.22
N LEU A 460 21.04 -4.81 4.28
CA LEU A 460 20.58 -3.43 4.17
C LEU A 460 21.68 -2.46 3.71
N ASP A 461 22.93 -2.69 4.08
CA ASP A 461 24.08 -1.89 3.64
C ASP A 461 24.37 -2.08 2.14
N GLY A 462 24.29 -3.33 1.67
CA GLY A 462 24.36 -3.65 0.25
C GLY A 462 23.23 -2.97 -0.55
N LEU A 463 22.00 -3.00 -0.04
CA LEU A 463 20.86 -2.32 -0.67
C LEU A 463 21.02 -0.80 -0.67
N ASN A 464 21.41 -0.20 0.46
CA ASN A 464 21.62 1.24 0.58
C ASN A 464 22.65 1.76 -0.43
N THR A 465 23.74 1.02 -0.63
CA THR A 465 24.76 1.33 -1.64
C THR A 465 24.18 1.33 -3.05
N ARG A 466 23.36 0.33 -3.39
CA ARG A 466 22.72 0.24 -4.71
C ARG A 466 21.70 1.37 -4.92
N LEU A 467 20.83 1.64 -3.95
CA LEU A 467 19.83 2.72 -4.03
C LEU A 467 20.47 4.11 -4.12
N SER A 468 21.63 4.31 -3.50
CA SER A 468 22.38 5.58 -3.60
C SER A 468 23.00 5.80 -4.98
N GLY A 469 23.27 4.73 -5.72
CA GLY A 469 23.80 4.80 -7.09
C GLY A 469 22.74 5.04 -8.17
N VAL A 470 21.47 5.11 -7.79
CA VAL A 470 20.33 5.22 -8.70
C VAL A 470 19.70 6.62 -8.54
N ASP A 471 19.77 7.42 -9.61
CA ASP A 471 19.19 8.77 -9.64
C ASP A 471 17.75 8.73 -10.18
N TYR A 472 16.84 8.22 -9.34
CA TYR A 472 15.41 8.42 -9.52
C TYR A 472 14.90 9.43 -8.47
N ALA A 473 14.19 10.46 -8.94
CA ALA A 473 13.58 11.48 -8.07
C ALA A 473 12.59 10.84 -7.08
N ASP A 474 11.90 9.80 -7.52
CA ASP A 474 10.83 9.11 -6.78
C ASP A 474 11.34 8.11 -5.72
N LEU A 475 12.66 7.99 -5.50
CA LEU A 475 13.24 7.05 -4.52
C LEU A 475 13.69 7.70 -3.20
N LYS A 476 13.29 8.95 -2.95
CA LYS A 476 13.74 9.68 -1.75
C LYS A 476 13.28 8.99 -0.46
N ASP A 477 12.03 8.57 -0.42
CA ASP A 477 11.44 7.98 0.79
C ASP A 477 11.98 6.56 1.01
N GLU A 478 12.29 5.83 -0.06
CA GLU A 478 12.89 4.49 -0.06
C GLU A 478 14.31 4.53 0.47
N ARG A 479 15.09 5.53 0.04
CA ARG A 479 16.43 5.78 0.58
C ARG A 479 16.37 6.08 2.08
N ALA A 480 15.47 6.96 2.50
CA ALA A 480 15.29 7.27 3.93
C ALA A 480 14.88 6.03 4.74
N LEU A 481 13.92 5.25 4.23
CA LEU A 481 13.48 4.00 4.86
C LEU A 481 14.63 3.01 5.04
N VAL A 482 15.36 2.71 3.97
CA VAL A 482 16.48 1.75 3.99
C VAL A 482 17.63 2.26 4.84
N GLU A 483 17.94 3.56 4.81
CA GLU A 483 18.97 4.17 5.65
C GLU A 483 18.63 4.04 7.14
N THR A 484 17.39 4.34 7.53
CA THR A 484 16.94 4.18 8.92
C THR A 484 17.00 2.73 9.37
N MET A 485 16.48 1.79 8.56
CA MET A 485 16.57 0.36 8.87
C MET A 485 18.03 -0.10 8.99
N ARG A 486 18.91 0.34 8.09
CA ARG A 486 20.34 0.04 8.13
C ARG A 486 20.98 0.56 9.41
N GLY A 487 20.66 1.78 9.83
CA GLY A 487 21.15 2.38 11.08
C GLY A 487 20.73 1.58 12.31
N LYS A 488 19.46 1.16 12.37
CA LYS A 488 18.96 0.26 13.42
C LYS A 488 19.71 -1.07 13.42
N ALA A 489 19.81 -1.75 12.29
CA ALA A 489 20.52 -3.01 12.17
C ALA A 489 22.01 -2.89 12.57
N ALA A 490 22.66 -1.78 12.22
CA ALA A 490 24.04 -1.48 12.62
C ALA A 490 24.21 -1.39 14.15
N LEU A 491 23.25 -0.77 14.83
CA LEU A 491 23.23 -0.65 16.29
C LEU A 491 23.14 -2.02 16.95
N TYR A 492 22.17 -2.85 16.54
CA TYR A 492 22.01 -4.21 17.07
C TYR A 492 23.19 -5.13 16.70
N ALA A 493 23.83 -4.91 15.56
CA ALA A 493 25.02 -5.66 15.13
C ALA A 493 26.31 -5.24 15.85
N GLY A 494 26.29 -4.14 16.61
CA GLY A 494 27.45 -3.58 17.31
C GLY A 494 28.43 -2.83 16.41
N TYR A 495 28.01 -2.36 15.24
CA TYR A 495 28.85 -1.61 14.29
C TYR A 495 28.85 -0.10 14.51
N SER A 496 27.92 0.44 15.31
CA SER A 496 27.82 1.89 15.57
C SER A 496 28.74 2.33 16.72
N GLY A 497 29.57 3.34 16.47
CA GLY A 497 30.38 4.03 17.50
C GLY A 497 29.55 5.03 18.32
N GLU A 498 29.22 6.19 17.73
CA GLU A 498 28.24 7.14 18.30
C GLU A 498 26.85 6.88 17.72
N VAL A 499 25.86 6.75 18.61
CA VAL A 499 24.45 6.54 18.23
C VAL A 499 23.83 7.88 17.84
N PRO A 500 23.17 8.01 16.67
CA PRO A 500 22.42 9.21 16.30
C PRO A 500 21.47 9.66 17.42
N LYS A 501 21.21 10.97 17.55
CA LYS A 501 20.46 11.52 18.70
C LYS A 501 19.03 10.97 18.79
N ASP A 502 18.37 10.88 17.64
CA ASP A 502 17.07 10.26 17.41
C ASP A 502 17.04 8.76 17.74
N MET A 503 18.21 8.11 17.70
CA MET A 503 18.41 6.69 17.98
C MET A 503 18.88 6.40 19.43
N GLN A 504 19.10 7.43 20.26
CA GLN A 504 19.47 7.27 21.67
C GLN A 504 18.47 6.44 22.51
N PRO A 505 17.14 6.52 22.28
CA PRO A 505 16.19 5.68 22.98
C PRO A 505 16.49 4.18 22.88
N MET A 506 16.99 3.72 21.73
CA MET A 506 17.32 2.30 21.51
C MET A 506 18.39 1.77 22.47
N ARG A 507 19.25 2.65 22.99
CA ARG A 507 20.34 2.24 23.90
C ARG A 507 19.82 1.80 25.27
N VAL A 508 18.58 2.13 25.60
CA VAL A 508 17.90 1.76 26.85
C VAL A 508 17.30 0.35 26.76
N LEU A 509 17.11 -0.21 25.57
CA LEU A 509 16.45 -1.51 25.41
C LEU A 509 17.28 -2.69 25.91
N GLY A 510 16.56 -3.71 26.38
CA GLY A 510 17.08 -4.96 26.92
C GLY A 510 17.00 -5.04 28.45
N LYS A 511 17.56 -6.13 29.00
CA LYS A 511 17.58 -6.40 30.44
C LYS A 511 18.69 -5.66 31.15
N TRP A 512 18.35 -4.99 32.25
CA TRP A 512 19.27 -4.26 33.10
C TRP A 512 19.07 -4.59 34.56
N ARG A 513 20.14 -4.98 35.23
CA ARG A 513 20.13 -5.26 36.65
C ARG A 513 20.39 -3.99 37.47
N VAL A 514 19.55 -3.75 38.48
CA VAL A 514 19.67 -2.62 39.38
C VAL A 514 20.91 -2.76 40.27
N VAL A 515 21.85 -1.83 40.16
CA VAL A 515 23.08 -1.84 40.99
C VAL A 515 23.06 -0.81 42.10
N SER A 516 22.34 0.31 41.92
CA SER A 516 22.18 1.36 42.91
C SER A 516 20.88 2.12 42.63
N LEU A 517 20.17 2.51 43.69
CA LEU A 517 18.95 3.28 43.60
C LEU A 517 18.80 4.20 44.81
N ASN A 518 18.08 5.31 44.64
CA ASN A 518 17.66 6.22 45.69
C ASN A 518 16.34 6.90 45.30
N GLY A 519 15.43 7.02 46.26
CA GLY A 519 14.15 7.74 46.07
C GLY A 519 13.08 6.97 45.28
N VAL A 520 13.16 5.64 45.24
CA VAL A 520 12.16 4.74 44.61
C VAL A 520 11.79 3.67 45.63
N GLU A 521 10.50 3.45 45.86
CA GLU A 521 10.00 2.51 46.89
C GLU A 521 9.76 1.10 46.33
N ASP A 522 9.28 1.01 45.09
CA ASP A 522 8.86 -0.24 44.45
C ASP A 522 9.99 -0.94 43.66
N LEU A 523 11.26 -0.60 43.92
CA LEU A 523 12.41 -1.19 43.26
C LEU A 523 13.49 -1.51 44.29
N SER A 524 14.21 -2.62 44.09
CA SER A 524 15.31 -3.05 44.95
C SER A 524 16.59 -3.31 44.16
N ARG A 525 17.71 -3.33 44.88
CA ARG A 525 19.00 -3.69 44.29
C ARG A 525 18.97 -5.17 43.88
N HIS A 526 19.49 -5.47 42.69
CA HIS A 526 19.47 -6.76 41.98
C HIS A 526 18.18 -7.13 41.25
N ASP A 527 17.11 -6.33 41.35
CA ASP A 527 15.97 -6.49 40.45
C ASP A 527 16.41 -6.24 39.00
N VAL A 528 15.68 -6.81 38.04
CA VAL A 528 15.98 -6.65 36.62
C VAL A 528 14.87 -5.84 35.99
N MET A 529 15.22 -4.74 35.34
CA MET A 529 14.32 -3.96 34.51
C MET A 529 14.61 -4.27 33.05
N GLU A 530 13.62 -4.76 32.32
CA GLU A 530 13.65 -4.96 30.89
C GLU A 530 12.87 -3.86 30.21
N PHE A 531 13.54 -3.04 29.42
CA PHE A 531 12.86 -2.10 28.54
C PHE A 531 12.65 -2.80 27.19
N THR A 532 11.39 -3.05 26.85
CA THR A 532 10.98 -3.73 25.61
C THR A 532 10.85 -2.72 24.47
N ASP A 533 10.82 -3.23 23.24
CA ASP A 533 10.59 -2.45 22.03
C ASP A 533 9.12 -2.06 21.83
N ASP A 534 8.22 -2.68 22.59
CA ASP A 534 6.77 -2.46 22.59
C ASP A 534 6.35 -1.31 23.54
N GLU A 535 7.31 -0.49 23.99
CA GLU A 535 7.10 0.59 24.97
C GLU A 535 6.65 0.09 26.36
N GLU A 536 6.97 -1.16 26.71
CA GLU A 536 6.77 -1.71 28.06
C GLU A 536 8.09 -1.80 28.85
N VAL A 537 8.01 -1.53 30.15
CA VAL A 537 9.07 -1.84 31.11
C VAL A 537 8.60 -2.97 32.03
N ILE A 538 9.29 -4.11 31.93
CA ILE A 538 9.04 -5.28 32.77
C ILE A 538 10.05 -5.27 33.92
N THR A 539 9.57 -5.24 35.16
CA THR A 539 10.42 -5.34 36.35
C THR A 539 10.30 -6.73 36.93
N TYR A 540 11.38 -7.50 36.91
CA TYR A 540 11.52 -8.80 37.56
C TYR A 540 12.09 -8.61 38.96
N PHE A 541 11.31 -8.94 39.98
CA PHE A 541 11.70 -8.76 41.37
C PHE A 541 12.48 -9.96 41.90
N GLN A 542 13.63 -9.72 42.53
CA GLN A 542 14.34 -10.77 43.26
C GLN A 542 13.59 -11.22 44.53
N ARG A 543 12.69 -10.37 45.02
CA ARG A 543 11.76 -10.67 46.11
C ARG A 543 10.38 -10.16 45.71
N PRO A 544 9.34 -11.02 45.68
CA PRO A 544 8.03 -10.63 45.17
C PRO A 544 7.52 -9.34 45.80
N LEU A 545 7.08 -8.40 44.96
CA LEU A 545 6.45 -7.16 45.38
C LEU A 545 4.94 -7.39 45.40
N ARG A 546 4.31 -7.28 46.57
CA ARG A 546 2.87 -7.52 46.76
C ARG A 546 2.37 -8.91 46.32
N GLY A 547 3.27 -9.88 46.17
CA GLY A 547 2.95 -11.26 45.79
C GLY A 547 3.25 -11.59 44.32
N ASP A 548 3.61 -10.60 43.52
CA ASP A 548 3.98 -10.78 42.11
C ASP A 548 5.51 -10.75 41.94
N ASP A 549 6.02 -11.66 41.12
CA ASP A 549 7.45 -11.75 40.79
C ASP A 549 7.81 -10.83 39.61
N GLU A 550 6.82 -10.28 38.91
CA GLU A 550 6.95 -9.42 37.74
C GLU A 550 5.93 -8.27 37.77
N MET A 551 6.31 -7.11 37.24
CA MET A 551 5.43 -5.95 37.05
C MET A 551 5.63 -5.36 35.65
N TYR A 552 4.51 -5.10 34.97
CA TYR A 552 4.44 -4.55 33.62
C TYR A 552 3.96 -3.11 33.70
N GLN A 553 4.64 -2.19 33.04
CA GLN A 553 4.24 -0.78 32.97
C GLN A 553 4.56 -0.23 31.58
N ASP A 554 3.74 0.70 31.09
CA ASP A 554 4.08 1.45 29.88
C ASP A 554 5.19 2.48 30.17
N PHE A 555 6.02 2.77 29.18
CA PHE A 555 6.95 3.90 29.24
C PHE A 555 7.04 4.64 27.90
N GLN A 556 7.23 5.95 27.98
CA GLN A 556 7.55 6.79 26.83
C GLN A 556 9.00 7.22 26.92
N ILE A 557 9.70 7.28 25.78
CA ILE A 557 11.11 7.68 25.74
C ILE A 557 11.38 8.63 24.58
N ASN A 558 12.24 9.62 24.82
CA ASN A 558 12.79 10.49 23.77
C ASN A 558 14.32 10.56 23.89
N GLU A 559 14.96 11.48 23.16
CA GLU A 559 16.44 11.62 23.16
C GLU A 559 17.06 11.91 24.54
N ARG A 560 16.27 12.28 25.56
CA ARG A 560 16.77 12.77 26.86
C ARG A 560 16.06 12.19 28.07
N GLU A 561 14.80 11.80 27.94
CA GLU A 561 13.93 11.46 29.06
C GLU A 561 13.17 10.16 28.83
N ILE A 562 12.96 9.43 29.93
CA ILE A 562 12.01 8.33 30.07
C ILE A 562 10.87 8.84 30.96
N TYR A 563 9.64 8.53 30.59
CA TYR A 563 8.43 8.81 31.35
C TYR A 563 7.65 7.52 31.58
N ILE A 564 7.41 7.16 32.83
CA ILE A 564 6.58 6.00 33.23
C ILE A 564 5.28 6.56 33.82
N PRO A 565 4.13 6.48 33.13
CA PRO A 565 2.88 7.12 33.54
C PRO A 565 2.34 6.62 34.88
N ASP A 566 2.41 5.30 35.13
CA ASP A 566 1.84 4.65 36.31
C ASP A 566 2.40 5.13 37.66
N GLY A 567 3.57 5.78 37.63
CA GLY A 567 4.21 6.38 38.80
C GLY A 567 4.51 7.87 38.67
N ASP A 568 4.01 8.52 37.61
CA ASP A 568 4.41 9.88 37.17
C ASP A 568 5.93 10.11 37.19
N LEU A 569 6.69 9.07 36.82
CA LEU A 569 8.13 9.07 36.96
C LEU A 569 8.77 9.60 35.67
N ARG A 570 9.25 10.85 35.72
CA ARG A 570 10.03 11.46 34.64
C ARG A 570 11.51 11.54 35.00
N VAL A 571 12.35 10.87 34.24
CA VAL A 571 13.79 10.79 34.48
C VAL A 571 14.59 11.05 33.23
N ARG A 572 15.64 11.85 33.35
CA ARG A 572 16.69 11.94 32.34
C ARG A 572 17.57 10.70 32.41
N TYR A 573 17.99 10.20 31.25
CA TYR A 573 18.84 9.01 31.19
C TYR A 573 20.17 9.26 30.48
N TRP A 574 21.17 8.44 30.81
CA TRP A 574 22.47 8.38 30.16
C TRP A 574 22.93 6.93 30.07
N VAL A 575 23.18 6.46 28.84
CA VAL A 575 23.80 5.16 28.60
C VAL A 575 25.29 5.34 28.32
N ASP A 576 26.13 4.58 29.00
CA ASP A 576 27.59 4.57 28.85
C ASP A 576 28.10 3.13 28.95
N GLY A 577 28.46 2.54 27.79
CA GLY A 577 28.78 1.12 27.69
C GLY A 577 27.65 0.22 28.22
N ASP A 578 27.95 -0.54 29.27
CA ASP A 578 27.03 -1.45 29.97
C ASP A 578 26.23 -0.79 31.09
N ARG A 579 26.32 0.54 31.27
CA ARG A 579 25.65 1.27 32.37
C ARG A 579 24.57 2.20 31.88
N LEU A 580 23.38 2.08 32.48
CA LEU A 580 22.27 3.02 32.32
C LEU A 580 22.08 3.79 33.62
N ARG A 581 22.18 5.13 33.55
CA ARG A 581 21.95 6.05 34.67
C ARG A 581 20.67 6.82 34.43
N MET A 582 19.79 6.88 35.42
CA MET A 582 18.52 7.61 35.36
C MET A 582 18.43 8.58 36.54
N ARG A 583 17.95 9.81 36.30
CA ARG A 583 17.82 10.84 37.33
C ARG A 583 16.62 11.75 37.09
N SER A 584 15.79 11.98 38.10
CA SER A 584 14.69 12.94 38.04
C SER A 584 15.19 14.38 37.92
N SER A 585 14.37 15.27 37.38
CA SER A 585 14.69 16.70 37.24
C SER A 585 14.98 17.37 38.59
N ASP A 586 14.29 16.98 39.66
CA ASP A 586 14.50 17.44 41.03
C ASP A 586 15.67 16.74 41.76
N GLY A 587 16.25 15.70 41.15
CA GLY A 587 17.39 14.96 41.65
C GLY A 587 17.13 14.04 42.85
N LYS A 588 15.86 13.87 43.27
CA LYS A 588 15.47 12.96 44.35
C LYS A 588 15.56 11.51 43.93
N VAL A 589 15.15 11.20 42.70
CA VAL A 589 15.25 9.86 42.11
C VAL A 589 16.59 9.71 41.40
N ARG A 590 17.33 8.65 41.73
CA ARG A 590 18.54 8.22 41.00
C ARG A 590 18.56 6.72 40.92
N ILE A 591 18.66 6.18 39.72
CA ILE A 591 18.81 4.75 39.48
C ILE A 591 20.06 4.54 38.63
N THR A 592 20.85 3.52 38.96
CA THR A 592 21.95 3.04 38.13
C THR A 592 21.75 1.56 37.89
N LEU A 593 21.76 1.18 36.63
CA LEU A 593 21.54 -0.17 36.15
C LEU A 593 22.77 -0.62 35.35
N VAL A 594 23.01 -1.93 35.31
CA VAL A 594 24.05 -2.57 34.48
C VAL A 594 23.41 -3.60 33.57
N ARG A 595 23.76 -3.60 32.29
CA ARG A 595 23.20 -4.47 31.25
C ARG A 595 23.46 -5.93 31.61
N GLU A 596 22.43 -6.76 31.54
CA GLU A 596 22.62 -8.21 31.63
C GLU A 596 23.12 -8.73 30.28
N THR A 597 24.33 -9.28 30.27
CA THR A 597 24.81 -10.08 29.15
C THR A 597 24.27 -11.48 29.32
N THR A 598 23.49 -11.97 28.34
CA THR A 598 23.17 -13.40 28.21
C THR A 598 24.47 -14.21 28.27
N SER A 599 24.64 -14.96 29.36
CA SER A 599 25.64 -16.02 29.46
C SER A 599 25.17 -17.28 28.78
#